data_AF-A0A7R6SVC0-F1
#
_entry.id   AF-A0A7R6SVC0-F1
#
_cell.length_a   1.000
_cell.length_b   1.000
_cell.length_c   1.000
_cell.angle_alpha   90.00
_cell.angle_beta   90.00
_cell.angle_gamma   90.00
#
_symmetry.space_group_name_H-M   'P 1'
#
loop_
_entity.id
_entity.type
_entity.pdbx_description
1 polymer ?
#
loop_
_entity_poly.entity_id
_entity_poly.type
_entity_poly.pdbx_seq_one_letter_code
_entity_poly.pdbx_strand_id
1 'polypeptide(L)'
;MKTLLHNSPPEILALRKKAHRDSEVSKILVTTSTGKVFDGDEKSQDRMARVVAVGEAGMTTQWKMADNSTQTATWEEIKEALLLAGQAQTNVWVA
;
A
#
# COMPACT_ATOMS: atom_id res chain seq x y z
N MET A 1 0.21 -16.19 36.51
CA MET A 1 0.71 -15.87 35.15
C MET A 1 0.63 -14.36 34.95
N LYS A 2 1.62 -13.64 35.45
CA LYS A 2 1.86 -12.23 35.16
C LYS A 2 3.37 -12.13 34.88
N THR A 3 3.75 -11.22 34.00
CA THR A 3 5.14 -10.78 33.76
C THR A 3 5.90 -11.48 32.62
N LEU A 4 5.58 -11.12 31.37
CA LEU A 4 6.54 -11.16 30.25
C LEU A 4 6.44 -9.95 29.29
N LEU A 5 5.71 -8.89 29.67
CA LEU A 5 5.56 -7.69 28.82
C LEU A 5 6.57 -6.57 29.12
N HIS A 6 7.29 -6.61 30.25
CA HIS A 6 8.01 -5.42 30.73
C HIS A 6 9.51 -5.34 30.41
N ASN A 7 10.18 -6.40 29.93
CA ASN A 7 11.66 -6.42 29.79
C ASN A 7 12.16 -7.03 28.45
N SER A 8 11.46 -6.84 27.33
CA SER A 8 12.06 -7.24 26.04
C SER A 8 13.24 -6.31 25.72
N PRO A 9 14.41 -6.84 25.30
CA PRO A 9 15.52 -6.01 24.86
C PRO A 9 15.08 -4.97 23.82
N PRO A 10 15.68 -3.77 23.79
CA PRO A 10 15.30 -2.70 22.85
C PRO A 10 15.24 -3.16 21.40
N GLU A 11 16.13 -4.06 21.00
CA GLU A 11 16.17 -4.67 19.66
C GLU A 11 14.91 -5.49 19.35
N ILE A 12 14.44 -6.31 20.29
CA ILE A 12 13.20 -7.09 20.14
C ILE A 12 11.99 -6.16 20.02
N LEU A 13 11.98 -5.06 20.79
CA LEU A 13 10.92 -4.05 20.67
C LEU A 13 10.96 -3.35 19.30
N ALA A 14 12.13 -3.01 18.79
CA ALA A 14 12.30 -2.41 17.48
C ALA A 14 11.84 -3.34 16.35
N LEU A 15 12.20 -4.63 16.41
CA LEU A 15 11.75 -5.64 15.46
C LEU A 15 10.23 -5.80 15.46
N ARG A 16 9.59 -5.81 16.65
CA ARG A 16 8.13 -5.87 16.76
C ARG A 16 7.45 -4.64 16.15
N LYS A 17 7.98 -3.44 16.43
CA LYS A 17 7.46 -2.19 15.83
C LYS A 17 7.60 -2.21 14.31
N LYS A 18 8.73 -2.69 13.79
CA LYS A 18 8.93 -2.86 12.34
C LYS A 18 7.91 -3.84 11.76
N ALA A 19 7.79 -5.03 12.33
CA ALA A 19 6.85 -6.05 11.86
C ALA A 19 5.38 -5.57 11.89
N HIS A 20 5.02 -4.78 12.90
CA HIS A 20 3.71 -4.14 12.97
C HIS A 20 3.50 -3.17 11.80
N ARG A 21 4.45 -2.26 11.55
CA ARG A 21 4.35 -1.34 10.40
C ARG A 21 4.25 -2.09 9.07
N ASP A 22 5.08 -3.12 8.87
CA ASP A 22 5.06 -3.94 7.66
C ASP A 22 3.67 -4.61 7.48
N SER A 23 3.07 -5.11 8.57
CA SER A 23 1.73 -5.70 8.54
C SER A 23 0.61 -4.70 8.28
N GLU A 24 0.74 -3.45 8.70
CA GLU A 24 -0.26 -2.42 8.44
C GLU A 24 -0.15 -1.93 7.00
N VAL A 25 1.09 -1.77 6.49
CA VAL A 25 1.34 -1.45 5.08
C VAL A 25 0.79 -2.53 4.15
N SER A 26 0.93 -3.82 4.50
CA SER A 26 0.43 -4.92 3.66
C SER A 26 -1.10 -4.98 3.55
N LYS A 27 -1.84 -4.21 4.36
CA LYS A 27 -3.31 -4.16 4.35
C LYS A 27 -3.86 -2.87 3.76
N ILE A 28 -2.99 -1.98 3.26
CA ILE A 28 -3.44 -0.71 2.70
C ILE A 28 -4.33 -1.01 1.48
N LEU A 29 -5.54 -0.47 1.52
CA LEU A 29 -6.46 -0.39 0.39
C LEU A 29 -6.76 1.07 0.11
N VAL A 30 -6.77 1.45 -1.15
CA VAL A 30 -7.07 2.82 -1.57
C VAL A 30 -8.20 2.85 -2.58
N THR A 31 -9.14 3.78 -2.39
CA THR A 31 -10.27 3.99 -3.29
C THR A 31 -10.02 5.25 -4.10
N THR A 32 -9.99 5.10 -5.43
CA THR A 32 -9.84 6.24 -6.36
C THR A 32 -11.15 7.03 -6.47
N SER A 33 -11.07 8.22 -7.06
CA SER A 33 -12.21 9.06 -7.41
C SER A 33 -13.27 8.35 -8.27
N THR A 34 -12.88 7.33 -9.04
CA THR A 34 -13.78 6.48 -9.84
C THR A 34 -14.45 5.36 -9.06
N GLY A 35 -14.14 5.21 -7.76
CA GLY A 35 -14.70 4.19 -6.87
C GLY A 35 -13.99 2.83 -6.94
N LYS A 36 -12.95 2.69 -7.76
CA LYS A 36 -12.14 1.46 -7.83
C LYS A 36 -11.25 1.33 -6.61
N VAL A 37 -11.08 0.10 -6.11
CA VAL A 37 -10.28 -0.20 -4.93
C VAL A 37 -9.01 -0.97 -5.31
N PHE A 38 -7.85 -0.40 -4.99
CA PHE A 38 -6.54 -0.95 -5.29
C PHE A 38 -5.84 -1.39 -4.01
N ASP A 39 -5.03 -2.45 -4.10
CA ASP A 39 -4.01 -2.76 -3.11
C ASP A 39 -2.96 -1.64 -3.09
N GLY A 40 -2.62 -1.14 -1.90
CA GLY A 40 -1.65 -0.07 -1.69
C GLY A 40 -0.38 -0.50 -0.94
N ASP A 41 -0.12 -1.80 -0.83
CA ASP A 41 1.13 -2.32 -0.28
C ASP A 41 2.35 -1.91 -1.13
N GLU A 42 3.57 -2.12 -0.60
CA GLU A 42 4.82 -1.73 -1.28
C GLU A 42 4.96 -2.35 -2.68
N LYS A 43 4.58 -3.63 -2.86
CA LYS A 43 4.68 -4.30 -4.16
C LYS A 43 3.69 -3.73 -5.16
N SER A 44 2.52 -3.33 -4.70
CA SER A 44 1.47 -2.72 -5.50
C SER A 44 1.90 -1.31 -5.90
N GLN A 45 2.45 -0.53 -4.97
CA GLN A 45 3.06 0.77 -5.27
C GLN A 45 4.19 0.65 -6.30
N ASP A 46 5.10 -0.32 -6.19
CA ASP A 46 6.14 -0.57 -7.18
C ASP A 46 5.57 -0.84 -8.59
N ARG A 47 4.48 -1.64 -8.65
CA ARG A 47 3.80 -1.93 -9.92
C ARG A 47 3.13 -0.68 -10.49
N MET A 48 2.45 0.09 -9.65
CA MET A 48 1.80 1.34 -10.06
C MET A 48 2.84 2.35 -10.55
N ALA A 49 3.94 2.52 -9.81
CA ALA A 49 5.04 3.41 -10.15
C ALA A 49 5.65 3.08 -11.52
N ARG A 50 5.83 1.79 -11.84
CA ARG A 50 6.28 1.37 -13.17
C ARG A 50 5.32 1.80 -14.27
N VAL A 51 4.00 1.66 -14.07
CA VAL A 51 2.99 2.11 -15.06
C VAL A 51 3.00 3.63 -15.19
N VAL A 52 3.05 4.34 -14.06
CA VAL A 52 3.05 5.81 -14.05
C VAL A 52 4.27 6.37 -14.76
N ALA A 53 5.45 5.77 -14.54
CA ALA A 53 6.71 6.24 -15.10
C ALA A 53 6.83 6.08 -16.62
N VAL A 54 6.20 5.06 -17.20
CA VAL A 54 6.32 4.75 -18.65
C VAL A 54 5.07 5.09 -19.46
N GLY A 55 3.94 5.29 -18.79
CA GLY A 55 2.66 5.59 -19.43
C GLY A 55 2.39 7.08 -19.56
N GLU A 56 1.31 7.39 -20.25
CA GLU A 56 0.80 8.74 -20.47
C GLU A 56 -0.73 8.78 -20.35
N ALA A 57 -1.27 10.00 -20.35
CA ALA A 57 -2.70 10.24 -20.19
C ALA A 57 -3.53 9.50 -21.26
N GLY A 58 -4.66 8.94 -20.85
CA GLY A 58 -5.56 8.16 -21.71
C GLY A 58 -5.12 6.72 -22.00
N MET A 59 -3.92 6.29 -21.58
CA MET A 59 -3.53 4.89 -21.64
C MET A 59 -4.36 4.04 -20.67
N THR A 60 -4.57 2.78 -21.03
CA THR A 60 -5.24 1.80 -20.18
C THR A 60 -4.46 0.51 -20.08
N THR A 61 -4.62 -0.20 -18.97
CA THR A 61 -4.09 -1.55 -18.79
C THR A 61 -5.08 -2.44 -18.03
N GLN A 62 -4.97 -3.75 -18.19
CA GLN A 62 -5.68 -4.69 -17.34
C GLN A 62 -5.00 -4.75 -15.97
N TRP A 63 -5.78 -4.56 -14.92
CA TRP A 63 -5.29 -4.50 -13.56
C TRP A 63 -6.03 -5.50 -12.68
N LYS A 64 -5.27 -6.14 -11.78
CA LYS A 64 -5.82 -7.01 -10.73
C LYS A 64 -6.18 -6.13 -9.54
N MET A 65 -7.47 -5.98 -9.28
CA MET A 65 -8.01 -5.14 -8.20
C MET A 65 -7.91 -5.85 -6.84
N ALA A 66 -8.15 -5.10 -5.76
CA ALA A 66 -8.04 -5.63 -4.39
C ALA A 66 -9.00 -6.80 -4.10
N ASP A 67 -10.15 -6.84 -4.76
CA ASP A 67 -11.12 -7.95 -4.67
C ASP A 67 -10.75 -9.16 -5.54
N ASN A 68 -9.53 -9.17 -6.11
CA ASN A 68 -9.06 -10.13 -7.10
C ASN A 68 -9.85 -10.16 -8.42
N SER A 69 -10.71 -9.19 -8.71
CA SER A 69 -11.24 -9.01 -10.06
C SER A 69 -10.16 -8.45 -10.99
N THR A 70 -10.29 -8.71 -12.29
CA THR A 70 -9.49 -8.04 -13.31
C THR A 70 -10.34 -6.96 -13.96
N GLN A 71 -9.89 -5.72 -13.96
CA GLN A 71 -10.59 -4.58 -14.56
C GLN A 71 -9.64 -3.73 -15.40
N THR A 72 -10.19 -3.00 -16.38
CA THR A 72 -9.46 -1.97 -17.10
C THR A 72 -9.22 -0.77 -16.16
N ALA A 73 -7.96 -0.40 -15.95
CA ALA A 73 -7.56 0.79 -15.22
C ALA A 73 -6.88 1.79 -16.16
N THR A 74 -7.24 3.06 -16.03
CA THR A 74 -6.58 4.16 -16.74
C THR A 74 -5.26 4.52 -16.05
N TRP A 75 -4.35 5.14 -16.79
CA TRP A 75 -3.11 5.68 -16.23
C TRP A 75 -3.38 6.69 -15.11
N GLU A 76 -4.40 7.54 -15.27
CA GLU A 76 -4.83 8.52 -14.28
C GLU A 76 -5.30 7.86 -12.98
N GLU A 77 -6.12 6.80 -13.07
CA GLU A 77 -6.56 6.03 -11.90
C GLU A 77 -5.38 5.38 -11.17
N ILE A 78 -4.42 4.80 -11.90
CA ILE A 78 -3.23 4.17 -11.31
C ILE A 78 -2.34 5.23 -10.65
N LYS A 79 -2.21 6.42 -11.25
CA LYS A 79 -1.46 7.55 -10.67
C LYS A 79 -2.13 8.06 -9.39
N GLU A 80 -3.45 8.18 -9.38
CA GLU A 80 -4.21 8.54 -8.19
C GLU A 80 -4.03 7.49 -7.08
N ALA A 81 -4.20 6.21 -7.41
CA ALA A 81 -4.00 5.10 -6.47
C ALA A 81 -2.60 5.11 -5.86
N LEU A 82 -1.55 5.34 -6.65
CA LEU A 82 -0.17 5.43 -6.17
C LEU A 82 0.00 6.58 -5.17
N LEU A 83 -0.55 7.75 -5.45
CA LEU A 83 -0.49 8.91 -4.56
C LEU A 83 -1.17 8.60 -3.21
N LEU A 84 -2.38 8.04 -3.27
CA LEU A 84 -3.14 7.68 -2.08
C LEU A 84 -2.42 6.61 -1.25
N ALA A 85 -1.83 5.60 -1.91
CA ALA A 85 -1.11 4.52 -1.24
C ALA A 85 0.15 5.04 -0.54
N GLY A 86 0.93 5.91 -1.21
CA GLY A 86 2.11 6.53 -0.61
C GLY A 86 1.76 7.41 0.61
N GLN A 87 0.64 8.14 0.55
CA GLN A 87 0.16 8.92 1.70
C GLN A 87 -0.27 8.01 2.86
N ALA A 88 -1.00 6.92 2.57
CA ALA A 88 -1.41 5.95 3.57
C ALA A 88 -0.20 5.27 4.25
N GLN A 89 0.81 4.87 3.46
CA GLN A 89 2.04 4.30 3.99
C GLN A 89 2.81 5.30 4.84
N THR A 90 2.91 6.57 4.40
CA THR A 90 3.54 7.64 5.19
C THR A 90 2.85 7.78 6.54
N ASN A 91 1.51 7.76 6.58
CA ASN A 91 0.75 7.83 7.83
C ASN A 91 1.07 6.66 8.77
N VAL A 92 1.27 5.45 8.25
CA VAL A 92 1.68 4.29 9.07
C VAL A 92 3.09 4.45 9.64
N TRP A 93 3.99 5.10 8.90
CA TRP A 93 5.40 5.23 9.28
C TRP A 93 5.68 6.37 10.26
N VAL A 94 4.93 7.46 10.18
CA VAL A 94 5.11 8.64 11.04
C VAL A 94 4.24 8.60 12.31
N ALA A 95 3.39 7.58 12.46
CA ALA A 95 2.53 7.36 13.63
C ALA A 95 3.28 6.87 14.88
#